data_AF-A0A6M0EUK2-F1
#
_entry.id   AF-A0A6M0EUK2-F1
#
_cell.length_a   1.000
_cell.length_b   1.000
_cell.length_c   1.000
_cell.angle_alpha   90.00
_cell.angle_beta   90.00
_cell.angle_gamma   90.00
#
_symmetry.space_group_name_H-M   'P 1'
#
loop_
_entity.id
_entity.type
_entity.pdbx_description
1 polymer ?
#
loop_
_entity_poly.entity_id
_entity_poly.type
_entity_poly.pdbx_seq_one_letter_code
_entity_poly.pdbx_strand_id
1 'polypeptide(L)'
;MSNLSDIGNLMHLHMDEIEPGDGTDAPEFLIKATAKALNRLGGRNWVPLIVKEVGEDLYKVIGNSFIYAVAEEAGLEKIWCIIADSSDETAKLVKIMSSEVTPQINLTFATRDEIQTTLQYLIEKPGSVLKNVKLPIATNRIYEAPRKYWKNLDSISTLKCGITKGKKLDALKEVFFLTPEFMPEVIKDTNILKTLTVTNLKAMAKKRGISGYSKKKKDELVELLGK
;
A
#
# COMPACT_ATOMS: atom_id res chain seq x y z
N MET A 1 13.59 34.64 -19.49
CA MET A 1 12.99 33.58 -20.33
C MET A 1 12.28 32.65 -19.37
N SER A 2 10.96 32.59 -19.40
CA SER A 2 10.22 31.63 -18.58
C SER A 2 10.56 30.24 -19.08
N ASN A 3 11.09 29.37 -18.22
CA ASN A 3 11.02 27.92 -18.47
C ASN A 3 9.53 27.58 -18.51
N LEU A 4 8.94 27.60 -19.71
CA LEU A 4 7.63 27.03 -19.96
C LEU A 4 7.83 25.54 -19.82
N SER A 5 7.63 25.04 -18.61
CA SER A 5 7.60 23.62 -18.37
C SER A 5 6.33 23.06 -19.01
N ASP A 6 6.46 21.97 -19.76
CA ASP A 6 5.31 21.28 -20.33
C ASP A 6 4.50 20.50 -19.29
N ILE A 7 4.95 20.47 -18.03
CA ILE A 7 4.24 19.84 -16.92
C ILE A 7 2.82 20.41 -16.79
N GLY A 8 1.83 19.51 -16.79
CA GLY A 8 0.41 19.81 -16.73
C GLY A 8 -0.23 20.10 -18.09
N ASN A 9 0.55 20.24 -19.16
CA ASN A 9 0.02 20.48 -20.50
C ASN A 9 -0.60 19.21 -21.09
N LEU A 10 -1.71 19.39 -21.80
CA LEU A 10 -2.29 18.38 -22.67
C LEU A 10 -1.60 18.43 -24.05
N MET A 11 -0.86 17.40 -24.42
CA MET A 11 -0.07 17.31 -25.64
C MET A 11 -0.51 16.15 -26.53
N HIS A 12 -0.32 16.28 -27.84
CA HIS A 12 -0.60 15.21 -28.81
C HIS A 12 0.72 14.65 -29.33
N LEU A 13 1.25 13.67 -28.61
CA LEU A 13 2.59 13.11 -28.81
C LEU A 13 2.57 11.95 -29.79
N HIS A 14 3.66 11.70 -30.50
CA HIS A 14 3.77 10.51 -31.33
C HIS A 14 3.94 9.25 -30.48
N MET A 15 3.40 8.12 -30.93
CA MET A 15 3.49 6.87 -30.18
C MET A 15 4.94 6.34 -30.10
N ASP A 16 5.77 6.60 -31.10
CA ASP A 16 7.18 6.18 -31.14
C ASP A 16 8.11 6.99 -30.21
N GLU A 17 7.63 8.12 -29.71
CA GLU A 17 8.28 8.96 -28.69
C GLU A 17 7.99 8.46 -27.25
N ILE A 18 7.09 7.48 -27.07
CA ILE A 18 6.57 7.07 -25.76
C ILE A 18 6.98 5.63 -25.42
N GLU A 19 7.74 5.46 -24.36
CA GLU A 19 8.01 4.16 -23.76
C GLU A 19 6.78 3.62 -22.99
N PRO A 20 6.40 2.33 -23.16
CA PRO A 20 5.18 1.74 -22.59
C PRO A 20 5.16 1.60 -21.05
N GLY A 21 6.29 1.83 -20.37
CA GLY A 21 6.36 1.66 -18.92
C GLY A 21 6.21 0.21 -18.46
N ASP A 22 5.40 -0.02 -17.42
CA ASP A 22 5.14 -1.36 -16.87
C ASP A 22 4.07 -2.14 -17.66
N GLY A 23 3.38 -1.49 -18.61
CA GLY A 23 2.26 -2.07 -19.35
C GLY A 23 0.99 -2.23 -18.52
N THR A 24 0.09 -3.12 -18.96
CA THR A 24 -1.20 -3.39 -18.29
C THR A 24 -1.49 -4.89 -18.22
N ASP A 25 -2.07 -5.32 -17.10
CA ASP A 25 -2.59 -6.69 -16.91
C ASP A 25 -4.01 -6.87 -17.50
N ALA A 26 -4.52 -5.88 -18.24
CA ALA A 26 -5.85 -5.96 -18.83
C ALA A 26 -5.94 -7.16 -19.81
N PRO A 27 -7.02 -7.96 -19.75
CA PRO A 27 -7.24 -9.04 -20.70
C PRO A 27 -7.19 -8.56 -22.16
N GLU A 28 -6.53 -9.34 -23.02
CA GLU A 28 -6.34 -9.03 -24.45
C GLU A 28 -7.67 -8.71 -25.17
N PHE A 29 -8.74 -9.43 -24.82
CA PHE A 29 -10.08 -9.15 -25.33
C PHE A 29 -10.51 -7.69 -25.09
N LEU A 30 -10.27 -7.15 -23.88
CA LEU A 30 -10.64 -5.78 -23.55
C LEU A 30 -9.82 -4.77 -24.34
N ILE A 31 -8.53 -5.04 -24.56
CA ILE A 31 -7.65 -4.17 -25.37
C ILE A 31 -8.16 -4.14 -26.81
N LYS A 32 -8.32 -5.30 -27.45
CA LYS A 32 -8.75 -5.43 -28.86
C LYS A 32 -10.16 -4.90 -29.11
N ALA A 33 -11.11 -5.19 -28.22
CA ALA A 33 -12.48 -4.71 -28.36
C ALA A 33 -12.55 -3.18 -28.21
N THR A 34 -11.79 -2.63 -27.24
CA THR A 34 -11.71 -1.17 -27.03
C THR A 34 -11.00 -0.47 -28.18
N ALA A 35 -9.91 -1.02 -28.72
CA ALA A 35 -9.21 -0.47 -29.89
C ALA A 35 -10.13 -0.36 -31.13
N LYS A 36 -10.92 -1.42 -31.39
CA LYS A 36 -11.95 -1.38 -32.45
C LYS A 36 -13.02 -0.30 -32.19
N ALA A 37 -13.46 -0.17 -30.93
CA ALA A 37 -14.43 0.85 -30.55
C ALA A 37 -13.85 2.27 -30.70
N LEU A 38 -12.60 2.48 -30.30
CA LEU A 38 -11.87 3.74 -30.43
C LEU A 38 -11.79 4.18 -31.89
N ASN A 39 -11.36 3.28 -32.79
CA ASN A 39 -11.29 3.57 -34.23
C ASN A 39 -12.68 3.88 -34.82
N ARG A 40 -13.72 3.12 -34.45
CA ARG A 40 -15.09 3.40 -34.89
C ARG A 40 -15.59 4.78 -34.43
N LEU A 41 -15.11 5.28 -33.29
CA LEU A 41 -15.51 6.56 -32.71
C LEU A 41 -14.56 7.71 -33.04
N GLY A 42 -13.70 7.55 -34.05
CA GLY A 42 -12.85 8.62 -34.58
C GLY A 42 -11.43 8.68 -34.01
N GLY A 43 -10.97 7.64 -33.29
CA GLY A 43 -9.56 7.47 -32.95
C GLY A 43 -9.01 8.42 -31.87
N ARG A 44 -9.86 9.15 -31.15
CA ARG A 44 -9.44 10.09 -30.11
C ARG A 44 -9.57 9.49 -28.71
N ASN A 45 -8.48 9.43 -27.95
CA ASN A 45 -8.52 9.10 -26.53
C ASN A 45 -8.98 10.32 -25.72
N TRP A 46 -10.20 10.26 -25.18
CA TRP A 46 -10.73 11.31 -24.29
C TRP A 46 -10.20 11.20 -22.86
N VAL A 47 -9.73 10.01 -22.48
CA VAL A 47 -8.92 9.82 -21.28
C VAL A 47 -7.46 9.97 -21.71
N PRO A 48 -6.75 11.00 -21.25
CA PRO A 48 -5.35 11.19 -21.63
C PRO A 48 -4.46 10.14 -21.00
N LEU A 49 -3.42 9.75 -21.73
CA LEU A 49 -2.30 9.02 -21.17
C LEU A 49 -1.50 9.95 -20.25
N ILE A 50 -0.91 9.44 -19.16
CA ILE A 50 -0.07 10.28 -18.30
C ILE A 50 1.37 9.81 -18.45
N VAL A 51 2.24 10.74 -18.85
CA VAL A 51 3.64 10.46 -19.15
C VAL A 51 4.57 11.38 -18.36
N LYS A 52 5.81 10.94 -18.16
CA LYS A 52 6.91 11.82 -17.74
C LYS A 52 7.97 11.89 -18.84
N GLU A 53 8.63 13.03 -18.96
CA GLU A 53 9.78 13.19 -19.84
C GLU A 53 10.98 12.41 -19.29
N VAL A 54 11.69 11.69 -20.17
CA VAL A 54 12.90 10.91 -19.87
C VAL A 54 14.10 11.31 -20.74
N GLY A 55 13.88 12.15 -21.75
CA GLY A 55 14.88 12.73 -22.64
C GLY A 55 14.24 13.76 -23.57
N GLU A 56 15.03 14.39 -24.43
CA GLU A 56 14.53 15.34 -25.43
C GLU A 56 13.54 14.62 -26.36
N ASP A 57 12.28 15.07 -26.32
CA ASP A 57 11.14 14.46 -27.02
C ASP A 57 10.92 12.96 -26.74
N LEU A 58 11.41 12.47 -25.59
CA LEU A 58 11.22 11.09 -25.16
C LEU A 58 10.45 11.03 -23.85
N TYR A 59 9.40 10.21 -23.84
CA TYR A 59 8.45 10.13 -22.75
C TYR A 59 8.28 8.69 -22.28
N LYS A 60 7.78 8.54 -21.06
CA LYS A 60 7.48 7.23 -20.48
C LYS A 60 6.12 7.24 -19.80
N VAL A 61 5.33 6.21 -20.06
CA VAL A 61 4.04 6.00 -19.40
C VAL A 61 4.23 5.84 -17.88
N ILE A 62 3.47 6.63 -17.13
CA ILE A 62 3.39 6.53 -15.67
C ILE A 62 1.95 6.38 -15.16
N GLY A 63 0.95 6.46 -16.03
CA GLY A 63 -0.44 6.16 -15.69
C GLY A 63 -1.35 6.09 -16.91
N ASN A 64 -2.51 5.49 -16.70
CA ASN A 64 -3.46 5.08 -17.72
C ASN A 64 -2.86 4.09 -18.73
N SER A 65 -2.08 3.11 -18.26
CA SER A 65 -1.35 2.15 -19.12
C SER A 65 -2.26 1.33 -20.06
N PHE A 66 -3.53 1.10 -19.67
CA PHE A 66 -4.55 0.52 -20.56
C PHE A 66 -4.80 1.37 -21.81
N ILE A 67 -4.76 2.69 -21.70
CA ILE A 67 -4.98 3.62 -22.81
C ILE A 67 -3.82 3.54 -23.81
N TYR A 68 -2.58 3.41 -23.34
CA TYR A 68 -1.43 3.17 -24.22
C TYR A 68 -1.61 1.88 -25.03
N ALA A 69 -1.91 0.76 -24.36
CA ALA A 69 -2.08 -0.54 -25.03
C ALA A 69 -3.23 -0.53 -26.06
N VAL A 70 -4.32 0.18 -25.76
CA VAL A 70 -5.43 0.36 -26.70
C VAL A 70 -5.03 1.21 -27.90
N ALA A 71 -4.26 2.29 -27.70
CA ALA A 71 -3.80 3.16 -28.79
C ALA A 71 -2.82 2.44 -29.71
N GLU A 72 -1.91 1.66 -29.14
CA GLU A 72 -0.98 0.80 -29.87
C GLU A 72 -1.73 -0.25 -30.70
N GLU A 73 -2.65 -1.01 -30.10
CA GLU A 73 -3.48 -1.99 -30.82
C GLU A 73 -4.38 -1.32 -31.88
N ALA A 74 -4.82 -0.09 -31.65
CA ALA A 74 -5.60 0.68 -32.63
C ALA A 74 -4.77 1.21 -33.79
N GLY A 75 -3.43 1.16 -33.70
CA GLY A 75 -2.51 1.69 -34.70
C GLY A 75 -2.54 3.21 -34.78
N LEU A 76 -2.76 3.90 -33.66
CA LEU A 76 -2.72 5.37 -33.65
C LEU A 76 -1.28 5.86 -33.87
N GLU A 77 -1.12 6.89 -34.69
CA GLU A 77 0.18 7.56 -34.87
C GLU A 77 0.52 8.45 -33.67
N LYS A 78 -0.51 9.10 -33.10
CA LYS A 78 -0.39 10.05 -31.99
C LYS A 78 -1.47 9.86 -30.95
N ILE A 79 -1.14 10.16 -29.69
CA ILE A 79 -2.02 10.01 -28.54
C ILE A 79 -2.04 11.26 -27.65
N TRP A 80 -3.20 11.58 -27.08
CA TRP A 80 -3.32 12.71 -26.16
C TRP A 80 -2.78 12.34 -24.78
N CYS A 81 -1.82 13.14 -24.31
CA CYS A 81 -1.06 12.93 -23.08
C CYS A 81 -1.14 14.13 -22.14
N ILE A 82 -1.08 13.90 -20.84
CA ILE A 82 -0.71 14.93 -19.84
C ILE A 82 0.73 14.66 -19.43
N ILE A 83 1.57 15.71 -19.46
CA ILE A 83 2.96 15.62 -18.98
C ILE A 83 2.98 15.84 -17.48
N ALA A 84 3.61 14.93 -16.74
CA ALA A 84 3.83 15.05 -15.30
C ALA A 84 5.30 15.39 -15.01
N ASP A 85 5.57 15.83 -13.78
CA ASP A 85 6.95 15.97 -13.32
C ASP A 85 7.68 14.60 -13.24
N SER A 86 9.01 14.66 -13.22
CA SER A 86 9.85 13.47 -13.32
C SER A 86 10.02 12.68 -12.01
N SER A 87 9.41 13.11 -10.90
CA SER A 87 9.60 12.46 -9.59
C SER A 87 8.95 11.07 -9.52
N ASP A 88 9.57 10.19 -8.75
CA ASP A 88 9.04 8.84 -8.52
C ASP A 88 7.80 8.88 -7.62
N GLU A 89 7.68 9.88 -6.74
CA GLU A 89 6.49 10.15 -5.94
C GLU A 89 5.29 10.48 -6.81
N THR A 90 5.45 11.36 -7.80
CA THR A 90 4.38 11.68 -8.75
C THR A 90 4.00 10.46 -9.58
N ALA A 91 4.97 9.71 -10.11
CA ALA A 91 4.67 8.48 -10.85
C ALA A 91 3.88 7.47 -10.00
N LYS A 92 4.24 7.31 -8.72
CA LYS A 92 3.50 6.44 -7.79
C LYS A 92 2.09 6.97 -7.53
N LEU A 93 1.92 8.27 -7.27
CA LEU A 93 0.63 8.88 -6.99
C LEU A 93 -0.32 8.76 -8.20
N VAL A 94 0.19 9.01 -9.41
CA VAL A 94 -0.56 8.86 -10.66
C VAL A 94 -1.11 7.44 -10.80
N LYS A 95 -0.28 6.40 -10.58
CA LYS A 95 -0.72 4.99 -10.62
C LYS A 95 -1.77 4.66 -9.57
N ILE A 96 -1.70 5.27 -8.39
CA ILE A 96 -2.72 5.12 -7.34
C ILE A 96 -4.04 5.76 -7.81
N MET A 97 -3.98 6.97 -8.36
CA MET A 97 -5.15 7.70 -8.83
C MET A 97 -5.80 7.05 -10.06
N SER A 98 -5.01 6.42 -10.95
CA SER A 98 -5.52 5.64 -12.08
C SER A 98 -5.98 4.23 -11.70
N SER A 99 -5.91 3.86 -10.41
CA SER A 99 -6.27 2.52 -9.90
C SER A 99 -5.41 1.38 -10.46
N GLU A 100 -4.24 1.67 -11.00
CA GLU A 100 -3.24 0.67 -11.42
C GLU A 100 -2.45 0.11 -10.24
N VAL A 101 -2.27 0.91 -9.18
CA VAL A 101 -1.61 0.50 -7.95
C VAL A 101 -2.55 0.68 -6.77
N THR A 102 -2.65 -0.36 -5.93
CA THR A 102 -3.41 -0.28 -4.68
C THR A 102 -2.67 0.60 -3.67
N PRO A 103 -3.30 1.64 -3.08
CA PRO A 103 -2.67 2.45 -2.05
C PRO A 103 -2.41 1.63 -0.79
N GLN A 104 -1.33 1.97 -0.08
CA GLN A 104 -0.98 1.36 1.19
C GLN A 104 -1.09 2.35 2.35
N ILE A 105 -1.59 1.88 3.49
CA ILE A 105 -1.71 2.65 4.72
C ILE A 105 -0.59 2.24 5.68
N ASN A 106 0.01 3.23 6.35
CA ASN A 106 0.97 2.97 7.42
C ASN A 106 0.24 2.44 8.67
N LEU A 107 0.25 1.13 8.87
CA LEU A 107 -0.37 0.49 10.01
C LEU A 107 0.35 0.81 11.33
N THR A 108 1.52 1.43 11.35
CA THR A 108 2.12 1.92 12.60
C THR A 108 1.24 3.00 13.23
N PHE A 109 0.71 3.91 12.40
CA PHE A 109 0.01 5.12 12.84
C PHE A 109 -1.47 5.17 12.46
N ALA A 110 -1.94 4.20 11.66
CA ALA A 110 -3.33 4.17 11.21
C ALA A 110 -4.33 4.28 12.38
N THR A 111 -5.31 5.14 12.19
CA THR A 111 -6.49 5.30 13.03
C THR A 111 -7.36 4.04 12.99
N ARG A 112 -8.29 3.93 13.93
CA ARG A 112 -9.25 2.82 13.94
C ARG A 112 -10.09 2.78 12.65
N ASP A 113 -10.47 3.94 12.13
CA ASP A 113 -11.30 4.07 10.93
C ASP A 113 -10.54 3.61 9.67
N GLU A 114 -9.29 4.06 9.49
CA GLU A 114 -8.43 3.60 8.39
C GLU A 114 -8.21 2.09 8.41
N ILE A 115 -8.04 1.49 9.59
CA ILE A 115 -7.96 0.03 9.74
C ILE A 115 -9.27 -0.63 9.30
N GLN A 116 -10.40 -0.09 9.76
CA GLN A 116 -11.72 -0.67 9.49
C GLN A 116 -12.05 -0.63 7.99
N THR A 117 -11.89 0.53 7.34
CA THR A 117 -12.20 0.72 5.92
C THR A 117 -11.30 -0.13 5.03
N THR A 118 -10.01 -0.22 5.35
CA THR A 118 -9.06 -1.07 4.62
C THR A 118 -9.37 -2.55 4.76
N LEU A 119 -9.73 -3.01 5.97
CA LEU A 119 -10.14 -4.41 6.17
C LEU A 119 -11.47 -4.70 5.46
N GLN A 120 -12.42 -3.77 5.47
CA GLN A 120 -13.69 -3.90 4.73
C GLN A 120 -13.42 -4.07 3.23
N TYR A 121 -12.59 -3.20 2.64
CA TYR A 121 -12.17 -3.31 1.23
C TYR A 121 -11.62 -4.70 0.91
N LEU A 122 -10.70 -5.21 1.74
CA LEU A 122 -10.13 -6.55 1.53
C LEU A 122 -11.16 -7.67 1.68
N ILE A 123 -12.12 -7.57 2.60
CA ILE A 123 -13.17 -8.57 2.81
C ILE A 123 -14.15 -8.61 1.63
N GLU A 124 -14.45 -7.46 1.04
CA GLU A 124 -15.42 -7.31 -0.05
C GLU A 124 -14.86 -7.66 -1.44
N LYS A 125 -13.53 -7.73 -1.59
CA LYS A 125 -12.90 -8.17 -2.84
C LYS A 125 -13.51 -9.51 -3.33
N PRO A 126 -13.88 -9.63 -4.60
CA PRO A 126 -14.28 -10.91 -5.18
C PRO A 126 -13.22 -11.99 -4.93
N GLY A 127 -13.63 -13.16 -4.47
CA GLY A 127 -12.70 -14.26 -4.14
C GLY A 127 -11.83 -14.03 -2.90
N SER A 128 -12.12 -13.01 -2.07
CA SER A 128 -11.30 -12.68 -0.91
C SER A 128 -11.08 -13.85 0.05
N VAL A 129 -9.82 -14.08 0.40
CA VAL A 129 -9.40 -15.03 1.44
C VAL A 129 -9.80 -14.58 2.86
N LEU A 130 -10.26 -13.33 3.00
CA LEU A 130 -10.67 -12.71 4.26
C LEU A 130 -12.19 -12.69 4.45
N LYS A 131 -12.99 -13.25 3.52
CA LYS A 131 -14.47 -13.19 3.54
C LYS A 131 -15.14 -13.56 4.87
N ASN A 132 -14.53 -14.46 5.65
CA ASN A 132 -15.07 -14.92 6.95
C ASN A 132 -14.45 -14.21 8.17
N VAL A 133 -13.60 -13.21 7.97
CA VAL A 133 -13.02 -12.42 9.07
C VAL A 133 -14.10 -11.48 9.62
N LYS A 134 -14.33 -11.57 10.93
CA LYS A 134 -15.29 -10.69 11.62
C LYS A 134 -14.70 -9.29 11.75
N LEU A 135 -15.11 -8.38 10.88
CA LEU A 135 -14.54 -7.03 10.78
C LEU A 135 -14.45 -6.28 12.12
N PRO A 136 -15.50 -6.21 12.97
CA PRO A 136 -15.42 -5.47 14.23
C PRO A 136 -14.34 -6.04 15.17
N ILE A 137 -14.22 -7.37 15.22
CA ILE A 137 -13.24 -8.04 16.06
C ILE A 137 -11.83 -7.77 15.55
N ALA A 138 -11.60 -7.90 14.24
CA ALA A 138 -10.29 -7.68 13.65
C ALA A 138 -9.82 -6.23 13.79
N THR A 139 -10.71 -5.28 13.49
CA THR A 139 -10.45 -3.85 13.64
C THR A 139 -10.02 -3.52 15.06
N ASN A 140 -10.81 -3.89 16.07
CA ASN A 140 -10.51 -3.55 17.47
C ASN A 140 -9.20 -4.19 17.93
N ARG A 141 -8.99 -5.49 17.61
CA ARG A 141 -7.77 -6.20 18.01
C ARG A 141 -6.50 -5.60 17.42
N ILE A 142 -6.54 -5.21 16.14
CA ILE A 142 -5.39 -4.59 15.48
C ILE A 142 -5.17 -3.17 16.01
N TYR A 143 -6.23 -2.39 16.16
CA TYR A 143 -6.15 -1.03 16.68
C TYR A 143 -5.54 -0.96 18.08
N GLU A 144 -5.98 -1.84 18.99
CA GLU A 144 -5.51 -1.91 20.39
C GLU A 144 -4.08 -2.46 20.53
N ALA A 145 -3.52 -3.07 19.48
CA ALA A 145 -2.21 -3.69 19.56
C ALA A 145 -1.08 -2.64 19.53
N PRO A 146 0.11 -2.95 20.09
CA PRO A 146 1.25 -2.03 20.12
C PRO A 146 1.99 -1.98 18.77
N ARG A 147 1.26 -1.62 17.71
CA ARG A 147 1.69 -1.66 16.29
C ARG A 147 2.93 -0.84 16.02
N LYS A 148 3.13 0.26 16.74
CA LYS A 148 4.29 1.15 16.59
C LYS A 148 5.64 0.45 16.73
N TYR A 149 5.71 -0.67 17.44
CA TYR A 149 6.95 -1.43 17.64
C TYR A 149 7.06 -2.69 16.78
N TRP A 150 6.08 -2.93 15.91
CA TRP A 150 6.09 -4.10 15.05
C TRP A 150 7.11 -3.92 13.94
N LYS A 151 7.97 -4.92 13.77
CA LYS A 151 8.92 -4.98 12.65
C LYS A 151 8.25 -5.44 11.35
N ASN A 152 7.19 -6.23 11.47
CA ASN A 152 6.45 -6.80 10.37
C ASN A 152 5.00 -7.10 10.81
N LEU A 153 4.16 -7.47 9.85
CA LEU A 153 2.75 -7.75 10.11
C LEU A 153 2.50 -9.12 10.79
N ASP A 154 3.52 -9.96 11.01
CA ASP A 154 3.35 -11.32 11.54
C ASP A 154 2.66 -11.34 12.91
N SER A 155 2.85 -10.28 13.70
CA SER A 155 2.21 -10.09 15.00
C SER A 155 0.69 -10.16 14.92
N ILE A 156 0.08 -9.77 13.79
CA ILE A 156 -1.38 -9.84 13.58
C ILE A 156 -1.90 -11.26 13.77
N SER A 157 -1.14 -12.26 13.33
CA SER A 157 -1.53 -13.68 13.44
C SER A 157 -1.72 -14.16 14.89
N THR A 158 -1.15 -13.43 15.85
CA THR A 158 -1.21 -13.76 17.28
C THR A 158 -2.35 -13.05 18.02
N LEU A 159 -3.02 -12.08 17.38
CA LEU A 159 -4.06 -11.26 18.00
C LEU A 159 -5.42 -11.95 18.15
N LYS A 160 -5.54 -13.20 17.66
CA LYS A 160 -6.81 -13.95 17.64
C LYS A 160 -7.94 -13.18 16.95
N CYS A 161 -7.61 -12.47 15.87
CA CYS A 161 -8.54 -11.67 15.07
C CYS A 161 -9.12 -12.40 13.85
N GLY A 162 -8.88 -13.71 13.71
CA GLY A 162 -9.31 -14.49 12.54
C GLY A 162 -8.41 -14.38 11.31
N ILE A 163 -7.33 -13.59 11.41
CA ILE A 163 -6.26 -13.46 10.42
C ILE A 163 -5.10 -14.35 10.87
N THR A 164 -4.74 -15.34 10.05
CA THR A 164 -3.66 -16.30 10.32
C THR A 164 -2.47 -16.05 9.40
N LYS A 165 -1.31 -16.65 9.70
CA LYS A 165 -0.17 -16.65 8.77
C LYS A 165 -0.56 -17.27 7.40
N GLY A 166 0.21 -16.93 6.37
CA GLY A 166 -0.03 -17.33 4.98
C GLY A 166 -0.99 -16.36 4.27
N LYS A 167 -1.81 -16.88 3.35
CA LYS A 167 -2.62 -16.08 2.40
C LYS A 167 -3.39 -14.91 3.02
N LYS A 168 -3.99 -15.10 4.20
CA LYS A 168 -4.73 -14.03 4.89
C LYS A 168 -3.84 -12.87 5.32
N LEU A 169 -2.66 -13.19 5.84
CA LEU A 169 -1.67 -12.17 6.21
C LEU A 169 -1.01 -11.55 4.98
N ASP A 170 -0.79 -12.34 3.92
CA ASP A 170 -0.22 -11.83 2.67
C ASP A 170 -1.15 -10.81 2.00
N ALA A 171 -2.47 -11.03 2.03
CA ALA A 171 -3.46 -10.03 1.58
C ALA A 171 -3.36 -8.70 2.34
N LEU A 172 -2.97 -8.71 3.63
CA LEU A 172 -2.76 -7.47 4.39
C LEU A 172 -1.50 -6.74 3.96
N LYS A 173 -0.46 -7.44 3.48
CA LYS A 173 0.78 -6.80 2.98
C LYS A 173 0.56 -6.01 1.69
N GLU A 174 -0.52 -6.27 0.96
CA GLU A 174 -0.89 -5.50 -0.22
C GLU A 174 -1.33 -4.07 0.12
N VAL A 175 -1.95 -3.88 1.29
CA VAL A 175 -2.63 -2.61 1.66
C VAL A 175 -2.05 -1.96 2.92
N PHE A 176 -1.22 -2.67 3.68
CA PHE A 176 -0.59 -2.13 4.88
C PHE A 176 0.93 -2.27 4.81
N PHE A 177 1.61 -1.23 5.30
CA PHE A 177 3.03 -1.28 5.64
C PHE A 177 3.25 -0.82 7.08
N LEU A 178 4.48 -0.98 7.58
CA LEU A 178 4.87 -0.53 8.92
C LEU A 178 6.12 0.34 8.83
N THR A 179 6.18 1.38 9.64
CA THR A 179 7.39 2.11 9.99
C THR A 179 7.70 1.84 11.46
N PRO A 180 8.59 0.87 11.78
CA PRO A 180 8.84 0.48 13.16
C PRO A 180 9.54 1.60 13.93
N GLU A 181 9.02 1.97 15.09
CA GLU A 181 9.70 2.85 16.04
C GLU A 181 10.64 2.05 16.95
N PHE A 182 11.67 2.74 17.45
CA PHE A 182 12.54 2.18 18.48
C PHE A 182 11.73 1.87 19.74
N MET A 183 11.85 0.63 20.21
CA MET A 183 11.27 0.22 21.48
C MET A 183 11.97 0.99 22.62
N PRO A 184 11.24 1.72 23.49
CA PRO A 184 11.85 2.45 24.59
C PRO A 184 12.60 1.51 25.53
N GLU A 185 13.70 1.98 26.12
CA GLU A 185 14.45 1.19 27.10
C GLU A 185 13.61 0.85 28.35
N VAL A 186 12.68 1.75 28.69
CA VAL A 186 11.78 1.63 29.85
C VAL A 186 10.33 1.66 29.35
N ILE A 187 9.76 0.48 29.14
CA ILE A 187 8.35 0.28 28.78
C ILE A 187 7.49 0.13 30.04
N LYS A 188 6.64 1.10 30.35
CA LYS A 188 5.64 0.97 31.45
C LYS A 188 4.25 0.58 30.97
N ASP A 189 3.98 0.69 29.67
CA ASP A 189 2.68 0.35 29.11
C ASP A 189 2.41 -1.16 29.25
N THR A 190 1.40 -1.49 30.04
CA THR A 190 1.03 -2.88 30.33
C THR A 190 0.59 -3.65 29.10
N ASN A 191 0.04 -3.00 28.07
CA ASN A 191 -0.37 -3.65 26.82
C ASN A 191 0.85 -4.11 26.02
N ILE A 192 1.92 -3.32 26.01
CA ILE A 192 3.20 -3.71 25.40
C ILE A 192 3.86 -4.82 26.23
N LEU A 193 3.88 -4.68 27.56
CA LEU A 193 4.48 -5.69 28.43
C LEU A 193 3.81 -7.06 28.27
N LYS A 194 2.49 -7.10 28.06
CA LYS A 194 1.75 -8.34 27.78
C LYS A 194 2.19 -9.02 26.48
N THR A 195 2.74 -8.30 25.49
CA THR A 195 3.23 -8.92 24.25
C THR A 195 4.62 -9.54 24.39
N LEU A 196 5.37 -9.20 25.45
CA LEU A 196 6.73 -9.71 25.65
C LEU A 196 6.74 -11.14 26.23
N THR A 197 7.84 -11.84 25.99
CA THR A 197 8.11 -13.15 26.62
C THR A 197 8.53 -12.98 28.08
N VAL A 198 8.37 -14.02 28.89
CA VAL A 198 8.85 -14.01 30.29
C VAL A 198 10.35 -13.71 30.36
N THR A 199 11.14 -14.24 29.42
CA THR A 199 12.58 -13.96 29.32
C THR A 199 12.86 -12.47 29.11
N ASN A 200 12.16 -11.82 28.18
CA ASN A 200 12.33 -10.40 27.92
C ASN A 200 11.89 -9.53 29.10
N LEU A 201 10.77 -9.88 29.75
CA LEU A 201 10.30 -9.18 30.95
C LEU A 201 11.31 -9.30 32.11
N LYS A 202 11.88 -10.49 32.33
CA LYS A 202 12.92 -10.70 33.36
C LYS A 202 14.21 -9.95 33.03
N ALA A 203 14.64 -9.93 31.77
CA ALA A 203 15.80 -9.15 31.34
C ALA A 203 15.57 -7.64 31.56
N MET A 204 14.36 -7.15 31.30
CA MET A 204 13.98 -5.75 31.54
C MET A 204 13.96 -5.41 33.04
N ALA A 205 13.40 -6.28 33.88
CA ALA A 205 13.43 -6.11 35.34
C ALA A 205 14.86 -6.06 35.88
N LYS A 206 15.76 -6.93 35.36
CA LYS A 206 17.19 -6.91 35.67
C LYS A 206 17.84 -5.58 35.25
N LYS A 207 17.60 -5.11 34.02
CA LYS A 207 18.16 -3.84 33.50
C LYS A 207 17.69 -2.63 34.33
N ARG A 208 16.48 -2.67 34.87
CA ARG A 208 15.93 -1.64 35.78
C ARG A 208 16.37 -1.78 37.24
N GLY A 209 17.16 -2.79 37.60
CA GLY A 209 17.59 -3.02 38.97
C GLY A 209 16.45 -3.44 39.92
N ILE A 210 15.32 -3.92 39.39
CA ILE A 210 14.19 -4.36 40.21
C ILE A 210 14.53 -5.71 40.83
N SER A 211 14.33 -5.88 42.14
CA SER A 211 14.56 -7.14 42.85
C SER A 211 13.31 -8.03 42.86
N GLY A 212 13.46 -9.32 43.17
CA GLY A 212 12.33 -10.26 43.33
C GLY A 212 11.61 -10.68 42.03
N TYR A 213 12.16 -10.36 40.85
CA TYR A 213 11.55 -10.69 39.56
C TYR A 213 11.77 -12.15 39.11
N SER A 214 12.79 -12.85 39.64
CA SER A 214 13.27 -14.13 39.10
C SER A 214 12.24 -15.27 39.18
N LYS A 215 11.40 -15.28 40.22
CA LYS A 215 10.35 -16.30 40.45
C LYS A 215 8.97 -15.88 39.97
N LYS A 216 8.80 -14.64 39.50
CA LYS A 216 7.49 -14.11 39.11
C LYS A 216 6.98 -14.70 37.79
N LYS A 217 5.67 -14.93 37.72
CA LYS A 217 4.96 -15.33 36.51
C LYS A 217 4.76 -14.13 35.58
N LYS A 218 4.32 -14.36 34.34
CA LYS A 218 4.18 -13.30 33.33
C LYS A 218 3.33 -12.13 33.81
N ASP A 219 2.14 -12.40 34.36
CA ASP A 219 1.22 -11.33 34.78
C ASP A 219 1.78 -10.50 35.94
N GLU A 220 2.46 -11.15 36.90
CA GLU A 220 3.15 -10.48 38.00
C GLU A 220 4.34 -9.64 37.54
N LEU A 221 5.05 -10.08 36.49
CA LEU A 221 6.13 -9.31 35.87
C LEU A 221 5.59 -8.09 35.12
N VAL A 222 4.45 -8.24 34.43
CA VAL A 222 3.76 -7.12 33.76
C VAL A 222 3.34 -6.07 34.77
N GLU A 223 2.72 -6.47 35.88
CA GLU A 223 2.30 -5.54 36.94
C GLU A 223 3.51 -4.86 37.60
N LEU A 224 4.59 -5.61 37.87
CA LEU A 224 5.81 -5.07 38.46
C LEU A 224 6.50 -4.04 37.56
N LEU A 225 6.55 -4.29 36.24
CA LEU A 225 7.19 -3.41 35.27
C LEU A 225 6.32 -2.24 34.81
N GLY A 226 5.00 -2.34 35.04
CA GLY A 226 4.03 -1.29 34.75
C GLY A 226 3.96 -0.18 35.82
N LYS A 227 4.61 -0.38 36.96
CA LYS A 227 4.83 0.64 38.01
C LYS A 227 5.99 1.56 37.61
#